data_AF-A0A9D2A8N8-F1
#
_entry.id   AF-A0A9D2A8N8-F1
#
_cell.length_a   1.000
_cell.length_b   1.000
_cell.length_c   1.000
_cell.angle_alpha   90.00
_cell.angle_beta   90.00
_cell.angle_gamma   90.00
#
_symmetry.space_group_name_H-M   'P 1'
#
loop_
_entity.id
_entity.type
_entity.pdbx_description
1 polymer ?
#
loop_
_entity_poly.entity_id
_entity_poly.type
_entity_poly.pdbx_seq_one_letter_code
_entity_poly.pdbx_strand_id
1 'polypeptide(L)'
;MLPDHLESPTVEDLRETRLFRVARAEDPFCWSEISAEDSPRKHAGNRFDVPGHGVLYFSSSLEGAYAETLARFRPSPAIRKHVAEQDPGFMMVGGVPRDWRDKRTIAEAVLSDPLPFLDVESAHTHEVLSTAMAAELVDLGEGVIDVASVRGRNRLLTRAIASWAFDQRDAAGRPVYGGLRYLSRVDTRFECWAVFGGVEFRETKTSPIDPDAPELVSIAELYKLRVF
;
A
#
# COMPACT_ATOMS: atom_id res chain seq x y z
N MET A 1 23.25 -8.91 11.03
CA MET A 1 23.38 -8.11 12.26
C MET A 1 23.72 -6.71 11.82
N LEU A 2 22.91 -5.70 12.19
CA LEU A 2 23.19 -4.31 11.82
C LEU A 2 24.53 -3.90 12.47
N PRO A 3 25.36 -3.11 11.79
CA PRO A 3 26.56 -2.53 12.41
C PRO A 3 26.22 -1.77 13.70
N ASP A 4 27.03 -1.91 14.75
CA ASP A 4 26.78 -1.32 16.09
C ASP A 4 26.62 0.22 16.11
N HIS A 5 26.96 0.91 15.01
CA HIS A 5 26.86 2.37 14.89
C HIS A 5 25.56 2.85 14.21
N LEU A 6 24.73 1.94 13.70
CA LEU A 6 23.44 2.31 13.11
C LEU A 6 22.37 2.28 14.19
N GLU A 7 21.73 3.42 14.41
CA GLU A 7 20.54 3.49 15.25
C GLU A 7 19.39 2.66 14.63
N SER A 8 18.42 2.30 15.46
CA SER A 8 17.25 1.54 15.03
C SER A 8 16.41 2.35 14.03
N PRO A 9 15.84 1.72 12.98
CA PRO A 9 15.04 2.42 12.01
C PRO A 9 13.79 3.04 12.65
N THR A 10 13.23 4.06 12.01
CA THR A 10 12.01 4.73 12.49
C THR A 10 10.82 3.77 12.43
N VAL A 11 10.02 3.77 13.49
CA VAL A 11 8.82 2.94 13.58
C VAL A 11 7.62 3.77 14.02
N GLU A 12 6.45 3.31 13.59
CA GLU A 12 5.15 3.84 13.99
C GLU A 12 4.35 2.79 14.75
N ASP A 13 3.50 3.25 15.66
CA ASP A 13 2.63 2.40 16.46
C ASP A 13 1.17 2.59 16.02
N LEU A 14 0.48 1.48 15.77
CA LEU A 14 -0.90 1.46 15.31
C LEU A 14 -1.92 1.17 16.43
N ARG A 15 -1.51 1.13 17.70
CA ARG A 15 -2.41 0.93 18.83
C ARG A 15 -3.61 1.90 18.74
N GLU A 16 -4.79 1.32 18.85
CA GLU A 16 -6.10 2.02 18.81
C GLU A 16 -6.38 2.80 17.51
N THR A 17 -5.56 2.65 16.47
CA THR A 17 -5.77 3.31 15.17
C THR A 17 -6.82 2.56 14.36
N ARG A 18 -7.82 3.30 13.86
CA ARG A 18 -8.80 2.76 12.92
C ARG A 18 -8.18 2.69 11.53
N LEU A 19 -8.26 1.51 10.93
CA LEU A 19 -7.74 1.20 9.61
C LEU A 19 -8.90 0.95 8.65
N PHE A 20 -8.77 1.49 7.43
CA PHE A 20 -9.79 1.41 6.40
C PHE A 20 -9.23 0.71 5.17
N ARG A 21 -10.06 -0.12 4.53
CA ARG A 21 -9.78 -0.64 3.19
C ARG A 21 -11.04 -0.72 2.35
N VAL A 22 -10.87 -0.55 1.04
CA VAL A 22 -11.90 -0.82 0.05
C VAL A 22 -11.55 -2.14 -0.62
N ALA A 23 -12.26 -3.19 -0.23
CA ALA A 23 -11.91 -4.58 -0.55
C ALA A 23 -13.00 -5.26 -1.39
N ARG A 24 -12.74 -6.48 -1.85
CA ARG A 24 -13.79 -7.32 -2.46
C ARG A 24 -14.82 -7.68 -1.40
N ALA A 25 -16.10 -7.66 -1.76
CA ALA A 25 -17.18 -7.90 -0.81
C ALA A 25 -17.24 -9.35 -0.30
N GLU A 26 -16.81 -10.31 -1.13
CA GLU A 26 -16.83 -11.75 -0.81
C GLU A 26 -15.91 -12.10 0.37
N ASP A 27 -14.74 -11.47 0.43
CA ASP A 27 -13.76 -11.62 1.50
C ASP A 27 -12.98 -10.31 1.69
N PRO A 28 -13.50 -9.39 2.53
CA PRO A 28 -12.91 -8.07 2.72
C PRO A 28 -11.57 -8.09 3.43
N PHE A 29 -11.17 -9.23 4.02
CA PHE A 29 -9.90 -9.45 4.71
C PHE A 29 -9.04 -10.53 4.04
N CYS A 30 -9.32 -10.81 2.77
CA CYS A 30 -8.48 -11.67 1.94
C CYS A 30 -7.05 -11.15 1.90
N TRP A 31 -6.10 -12.01 2.26
CA TRP A 31 -4.66 -11.72 2.24
C TRP A 31 -4.17 -11.57 0.80
N SER A 32 -3.37 -10.53 0.55
CA SER A 32 -2.60 -10.44 -0.69
C SER A 32 -1.45 -11.43 -0.62
N GLU A 33 -1.37 -12.33 -1.57
CA GLU A 33 -0.30 -13.32 -1.66
C GLU A 33 0.34 -13.25 -3.05
N ILE A 34 1.65 -13.48 -3.08
CA ILE A 34 2.39 -13.65 -4.32
C ILE A 34 3.13 -14.98 -4.31
N SER A 35 2.98 -15.74 -5.40
CA SER A 35 3.65 -17.01 -5.60
C SER A 35 5.16 -16.82 -5.76
N ALA A 36 5.94 -17.84 -5.43
CA ALA A 36 7.38 -17.86 -5.69
C ALA A 36 7.71 -17.78 -7.20
N GLU A 37 6.82 -18.26 -8.07
CA GLU A 37 6.98 -18.20 -9.53
C GLU A 37 6.80 -16.76 -10.05
N ASP A 38 5.88 -16.00 -9.47
CA ASP A 38 5.59 -14.63 -9.88
C ASP A 38 6.47 -13.59 -9.19
N SER A 39 7.06 -13.92 -8.04
CA SER A 39 7.88 -12.98 -7.25
C SER A 39 9.04 -12.35 -8.03
N PRO A 40 9.72 -13.00 -8.99
CA PRO A 40 10.79 -12.36 -9.78
C PRO A 40 10.27 -11.32 -10.79
N ARG A 41 8.95 -11.28 -11.08
CA ARG A 41 8.39 -10.37 -12.08
C ARG A 41 8.16 -8.98 -11.50
N LYS A 42 8.75 -7.94 -12.12
CA LYS A 42 8.69 -6.53 -11.69
C LYS A 42 7.28 -5.94 -11.53
N HIS A 43 6.27 -6.54 -12.16
CA HIS A 43 4.89 -6.05 -12.18
C HIS A 43 3.87 -7.03 -11.59
N ALA A 44 4.33 -8.15 -11.02
CA ALA A 44 3.46 -9.07 -10.29
C ALA A 44 3.29 -8.63 -8.83
N GLY A 45 2.17 -9.04 -8.23
CA GLY A 45 1.79 -8.71 -6.85
C GLY A 45 1.71 -7.21 -6.57
N ASN A 46 1.57 -6.89 -5.29
CA ASN A 46 1.57 -5.54 -4.75
C ASN A 46 2.97 -5.14 -4.26
N ARG A 47 3.12 -3.87 -3.88
CA ARG A 47 4.43 -3.26 -3.61
C ARG A 47 5.15 -3.89 -2.43
N PHE A 48 4.42 -4.30 -1.40
CA PHE A 48 4.99 -4.78 -0.15
C PHE A 48 4.56 -6.21 0.16
N ASP A 49 4.21 -6.98 -0.87
CA ASP A 49 3.94 -8.40 -0.70
C ASP A 49 5.23 -9.13 -0.32
N VAL A 50 5.11 -10.07 0.61
CA VAL A 50 6.19 -10.94 1.04
C VAL A 50 5.98 -12.31 0.39
N PRO A 51 6.90 -12.79 -0.47
CA PRO A 51 6.73 -14.09 -1.13
C PRO A 51 6.48 -15.23 -0.13
N GLY A 52 5.41 -15.99 -0.35
CA GLY A 52 5.00 -17.10 0.55
C GLY A 52 4.22 -16.68 1.79
N HIS A 53 3.92 -15.38 1.98
CA HIS A 53 3.18 -14.87 3.13
C HIS A 53 2.07 -13.89 2.69
N GLY A 54 1.01 -13.83 3.49
CA GLY A 54 -0.09 -12.90 3.30
C GLY A 54 0.26 -11.47 3.73
N VAL A 55 -0.21 -10.48 2.98
CA VAL A 55 -0.14 -9.06 3.36
C VAL A 55 -1.50 -8.39 3.20
N LEU A 56 -1.93 -7.62 4.20
CA LEU A 56 -3.11 -6.77 4.14
C LEU A 56 -2.74 -5.31 3.93
N TYR A 57 -3.53 -4.61 3.12
CA TYR A 57 -3.31 -3.21 2.82
C TYR A 57 -4.46 -2.36 3.38
N PHE A 58 -4.08 -1.37 4.19
CA PHE A 58 -5.00 -0.42 4.81
C PHE A 58 -4.56 1.02 4.57
N SER A 59 -5.46 1.96 4.84
CA SER A 59 -5.17 3.37 5.02
C SER A 59 -5.68 3.85 6.37
N SER A 60 -5.04 4.90 6.92
CA SER A 60 -5.51 5.60 8.14
C SER A 60 -6.84 6.34 7.91
N SER A 61 -7.29 6.51 6.66
CA SER A 61 -8.56 7.16 6.35
C SER A 61 -9.34 6.46 5.23
N LEU A 62 -10.66 6.62 5.24
CA LEU A 62 -11.54 6.11 4.19
C LEU A 62 -11.25 6.79 2.83
N GLU A 63 -10.96 8.10 2.83
CA GLU A 63 -10.51 8.82 1.63
C GLU A 63 -9.25 8.17 1.03
N GLY A 64 -8.26 7.81 1.86
CA GLY A 64 -7.05 7.15 1.39
C GLY A 64 -7.31 5.76 0.81
N ALA A 65 -8.23 5.00 1.42
CA ALA A 65 -8.64 3.70 0.90
C ALA A 65 -9.35 3.82 -0.48
N TYR A 66 -10.18 4.85 -0.67
CA TYR A 66 -10.77 5.17 -1.96
C TYR A 66 -9.73 5.62 -2.97
N ALA A 67 -8.82 6.52 -2.58
CA ALA A 67 -7.74 7.04 -3.42
C ALA A 67 -6.91 5.92 -4.06
N GLU A 68 -6.42 4.98 -3.25
CA GLU A 68 -5.62 3.85 -3.75
C GLU A 68 -6.43 2.94 -4.70
N THR A 69 -7.69 2.66 -4.36
CA THR A 69 -8.51 1.73 -5.13
C THR A 69 -9.01 2.33 -6.46
N LEU A 70 -9.25 3.65 -6.48
CA LEU A 70 -9.69 4.39 -7.67
C LEU A 70 -8.53 4.83 -8.57
N ALA A 71 -7.29 4.83 -8.07
CA ALA A 71 -6.11 5.30 -8.78
C ALA A 71 -5.95 4.70 -10.19
N ARG A 72 -6.33 3.43 -10.39
CA ARG A 72 -6.22 2.75 -11.69
C ARG A 72 -7.21 3.24 -12.75
N PHE A 73 -8.31 3.88 -12.34
CA PHE A 73 -9.28 4.46 -13.27
C PHE A 73 -8.88 5.85 -13.75
N ARG A 74 -7.81 6.42 -13.17
CA ARG A 74 -7.28 7.73 -13.57
C ARG A 74 -6.87 7.69 -15.05
N PRO A 75 -7.44 8.58 -15.88
CA PRO A 75 -7.08 8.67 -17.29
C PRO A 75 -5.59 8.99 -17.46
N SER A 76 -4.93 8.23 -18.33
CA SER A 76 -3.52 8.46 -18.68
C SER A 76 -3.36 9.79 -19.45
N PRO A 77 -2.15 10.39 -19.44
CA PRO A 77 -1.89 11.60 -20.23
C PRO A 77 -2.19 11.43 -21.73
N ALA A 78 -1.94 10.25 -22.30
CA ALA A 78 -2.25 9.95 -23.70
C ALA A 78 -3.76 9.99 -23.98
N ILE A 79 -4.58 9.40 -23.10
CA ILE A 79 -6.05 9.46 -23.21
C ILE A 79 -6.55 10.89 -23.08
N ARG A 80 -6.00 11.67 -22.15
CA ARG A 80 -6.37 13.08 -21.96
C ARG A 80 -6.06 13.91 -23.21
N LYS A 81 -4.88 13.72 -23.80
CA LYS A 81 -4.49 14.39 -25.05
C LYS A 81 -5.47 14.06 -26.17
N HIS A 82 -5.78 12.77 -26.36
CA HIS A 82 -6.68 12.33 -27.42
C HIS A 82 -8.09 12.93 -27.29
N VAL A 83 -8.61 13.04 -26.06
CA VAL A 83 -9.94 13.61 -25.82
C VAL A 83 -9.96 15.13 -25.98
N ALA A 84 -8.88 15.83 -25.61
CA ALA A 84 -8.77 17.27 -25.85
C ALA A 84 -8.74 17.63 -27.35
N GLU A 85 -8.31 16.70 -28.20
CA GLU A 85 -8.28 16.85 -29.66
C GLU A 85 -9.63 16.50 -30.34
N GLN A 86 -10.60 15.94 -29.62
CA GLN A 86 -11.92 15.56 -30.14
C GLN A 86 -13.04 16.46 -29.60
N ASP A 87 -14.16 16.52 -30.35
CA ASP A 87 -15.36 17.24 -29.93
C ASP A 87 -15.87 16.69 -28.57
N PRO A 88 -16.06 17.51 -27.52
CA PRO A 88 -16.27 17.05 -26.13
C PRO A 88 -17.48 16.13 -25.88
N GLY A 89 -18.35 15.93 -26.86
CA GLY A 89 -19.64 15.26 -26.69
C GLY A 89 -19.63 13.73 -26.64
N PHE A 90 -18.56 13.03 -27.07
CA PHE A 90 -18.65 11.59 -27.36
C PHE A 90 -17.87 10.64 -26.45
N MET A 91 -16.84 11.09 -25.71
CA MET A 91 -16.03 10.18 -24.88
C MET A 91 -16.10 10.49 -23.38
N MET A 92 -16.63 9.55 -22.61
CA MET A 92 -16.62 9.58 -21.15
C MET A 92 -15.29 9.09 -20.61
N VAL A 93 -14.39 10.02 -20.33
CA VAL A 93 -13.09 9.75 -19.74
C VAL A 93 -13.23 9.65 -18.21
N GLY A 94 -12.67 8.59 -17.60
CA GLY A 94 -12.68 8.42 -16.14
C GLY A 94 -13.95 7.81 -15.55
N GLY A 95 -14.74 7.09 -16.35
CA GLY A 95 -15.89 6.34 -15.84
C GLY A 95 -15.48 5.15 -14.97
N VAL A 96 -16.05 5.05 -13.77
CA VAL A 96 -15.90 3.91 -12.86
C VAL A 96 -17.22 3.15 -12.87
N PRO A 97 -17.27 1.91 -13.38
CA PRO A 97 -18.52 1.19 -13.59
C PRO A 97 -19.22 0.89 -12.26
N ARG A 98 -20.55 0.84 -12.25
CA ARG A 98 -21.36 0.47 -11.07
C ARG A 98 -20.92 -0.84 -10.42
N ASP A 99 -20.57 -1.82 -11.25
CA ASP A 99 -20.05 -3.11 -10.81
C ASP A 99 -18.79 -3.00 -9.94
N TRP A 100 -18.01 -1.90 -10.04
CA TRP A 100 -16.87 -1.66 -9.16
C TRP A 100 -17.29 -1.55 -7.71
N ARG A 101 -18.35 -0.76 -7.42
CA ARG A 101 -18.87 -0.56 -6.07
C ARG A 101 -19.74 -1.73 -5.61
N ASP A 102 -20.46 -2.37 -6.53
CA ASP A 102 -21.30 -3.53 -6.19
C ASP A 102 -20.44 -4.75 -5.78
N LYS A 103 -19.25 -4.92 -6.36
CA LYS A 103 -18.29 -6.00 -6.01
C LYS A 103 -17.33 -5.63 -4.89
N ARG A 104 -17.52 -4.48 -4.22
CA ARG A 104 -16.62 -3.98 -3.19
C ARG A 104 -17.38 -3.53 -1.96
N THR A 105 -16.68 -3.55 -0.84
CA THR A 105 -17.17 -3.06 0.43
C THR A 105 -16.11 -2.20 1.10
N ILE A 106 -16.55 -1.32 1.97
CA ILE A 106 -15.69 -0.69 2.97
C ILE A 106 -15.54 -1.70 4.10
N ALA A 107 -14.30 -1.93 4.53
CA ALA A 107 -14.01 -2.71 5.72
C ALA A 107 -13.10 -1.89 6.65
N GLU A 108 -13.44 -1.92 7.93
CA GLU A 108 -12.78 -1.21 9.01
C GLU A 108 -12.23 -2.21 10.02
N ALA A 109 -11.02 -1.96 10.51
CA ALA A 109 -10.40 -2.80 11.52
C ALA A 109 -9.56 -1.97 12.51
N VAL A 110 -9.27 -2.59 13.65
CA VAL A 110 -8.24 -2.16 14.60
C VAL A 110 -7.30 -3.33 14.86
N LEU A 111 -6.01 -3.08 15.05
CA LEU A 111 -5.05 -4.12 15.37
C LEU A 111 -5.09 -4.45 16.87
N SER A 112 -4.89 -5.72 17.20
CA SER A 112 -4.81 -6.21 18.58
C SER A 112 -3.33 -6.32 18.98
N ASP A 113 -2.90 -5.53 19.97
CA ASP A 113 -1.51 -5.49 20.46
C ASP A 113 -0.46 -5.51 19.34
N PRO A 114 -0.50 -4.56 18.39
CA PRO A 114 0.35 -4.60 17.22
C PRO A 114 1.83 -4.45 17.59
N LEU A 115 2.68 -5.27 16.97
CA LEU A 115 4.09 -4.95 16.82
C LEU A 115 4.25 -3.62 16.07
N PRO A 116 5.37 -2.89 16.28
CA PRO A 116 5.63 -1.64 15.58
C PRO A 116 5.72 -1.85 14.06
N PHE A 117 5.40 -0.80 13.30
CA PHE A 117 5.45 -0.77 11.85
C PHE A 117 6.66 0.02 11.37
N LEU A 118 7.46 -0.55 10.49
CA LEU A 118 8.64 0.12 9.94
C LEU A 118 8.21 1.31 9.06
N ASP A 119 8.61 2.53 9.39
CA ASP A 119 8.33 3.71 8.56
C ASP A 119 9.34 3.78 7.41
N VAL A 120 8.90 3.34 6.23
CA VAL A 120 9.74 3.33 5.02
C VAL A 120 9.82 4.71 4.35
N GLU A 121 9.24 5.76 4.93
CA GLU A 121 9.35 7.14 4.42
C GLU A 121 10.42 7.95 5.16
N SER A 122 10.87 7.49 6.32
CA SER A 122 11.90 8.15 7.12
C SER A 122 13.28 8.02 6.48
N ALA A 123 13.99 9.15 6.38
CA ALA A 123 15.38 9.19 5.94
C ALA A 123 16.29 8.33 6.83
N HIS A 124 15.96 8.19 8.12
CA HIS A 124 16.72 7.34 9.03
C HIS A 124 16.56 5.86 8.67
N THR A 125 15.32 5.43 8.41
CA THR A 125 15.04 4.08 7.90
C THR A 125 15.74 3.82 6.57
N HIS A 126 15.81 4.82 5.68
CA HIS A 126 16.50 4.70 4.39
C HIS A 126 17.99 4.40 4.56
N GLU A 127 18.67 5.07 5.48
CA GLU A 127 20.09 4.82 5.76
C GLU A 127 20.32 3.40 6.33
N VAL A 128 19.46 2.99 7.28
CA VAL A 128 19.49 1.64 7.85
C VAL A 128 19.30 0.59 6.76
N LEU A 129 18.27 0.72 5.92
CA LEU A 129 18.01 -0.23 4.84
C LEU A 129 19.11 -0.23 3.77
N SER A 130 19.68 0.94 3.44
CA SER A 130 20.77 1.06 2.47
C SER A 130 22.02 0.30 2.91
N THR A 131 22.30 0.31 4.21
CA THR A 131 23.40 -0.47 4.77
C THR A 131 23.04 -1.94 4.93
N ALA A 132 21.85 -2.23 5.46
CA ALA A 132 21.45 -3.60 5.80
C ALA A 132 21.22 -4.50 4.58
N MET A 133 20.79 -3.90 3.47
CA MET A 133 20.43 -4.59 2.22
C MET A 133 21.43 -4.31 1.09
N ALA A 134 22.68 -3.91 1.41
CA ALA A 134 23.62 -3.41 0.43
C ALA A 134 23.88 -4.41 -0.73
N ALA A 135 23.93 -5.71 -0.44
CA ALA A 135 24.12 -6.74 -1.46
C ALA A 135 22.90 -6.84 -2.39
N GLU A 136 21.70 -6.89 -1.82
CA GLU A 136 20.44 -6.95 -2.55
C GLU A 136 20.22 -5.70 -3.42
N LEU A 137 20.61 -4.52 -2.92
CA LEU A 137 20.54 -3.27 -3.67
C LEU A 137 21.46 -3.30 -4.89
N VAL A 138 22.68 -3.80 -4.75
CA VAL A 138 23.62 -4.00 -5.87
C VAL A 138 23.02 -4.94 -6.91
N ASP A 139 22.48 -6.08 -6.49
CA ASP A 139 21.86 -7.07 -7.38
C ASP A 139 20.63 -6.53 -8.11
N LEU A 140 19.87 -5.64 -7.46
CA LEU A 140 18.72 -4.95 -8.05
C LEU A 140 19.11 -3.78 -8.96
N GLY A 141 20.38 -3.38 -8.97
CA GLY A 141 20.87 -2.19 -9.67
C GLY A 141 20.37 -0.88 -9.07
N GLU A 142 20.07 -0.89 -7.77
CA GLU A 142 19.58 0.26 -7.01
C GLU A 142 20.74 0.94 -6.28
N GLY A 143 20.59 2.26 -6.07
CA GLY A 143 21.52 3.04 -5.27
C GLY A 143 21.14 3.05 -3.78
N VAL A 144 21.61 4.08 -3.08
CA VAL A 144 21.13 4.41 -1.73
C VAL A 144 19.61 4.61 -1.80
N ILE A 145 18.89 4.00 -0.85
CA ILE A 145 17.44 4.13 -0.76
C ILE A 145 17.12 5.59 -0.40
N ASP A 146 16.12 6.14 -1.07
CA ASP A 146 15.51 7.41 -0.70
C ASP A 146 13.99 7.34 -0.86
N VAL A 147 13.31 8.47 -0.65
CA VAL A 147 11.86 8.58 -0.83
C VAL A 147 11.41 8.19 -2.25
N ALA A 148 12.20 8.52 -3.28
CA ALA A 148 11.87 8.18 -4.66
C ALA A 148 12.00 6.68 -4.93
N SER A 149 12.98 6.02 -4.32
CA SER A 149 13.16 4.56 -4.35
C SER A 149 11.94 3.85 -3.78
N VAL A 150 11.52 4.22 -2.58
CA VAL A 150 10.38 3.59 -1.89
C VAL A 150 9.07 3.85 -2.64
N ARG A 151 8.87 5.05 -3.19
CA ARG A 151 7.68 5.44 -3.97
C ARG A 151 7.73 5.03 -5.44
N GLY A 152 8.84 4.43 -5.87
CA GLY A 152 9.12 4.06 -7.23
C GLY A 152 8.21 2.96 -7.79
N ARG A 153 8.42 2.63 -9.07
CA ARG A 153 7.70 1.55 -9.75
C ARG A 153 8.40 0.20 -9.62
N ASN A 154 9.61 0.15 -9.06
CA ASN A 154 10.35 -1.09 -8.90
C ASN A 154 9.78 -1.91 -7.74
N ARG A 155 8.84 -2.82 -8.03
CA ARG A 155 8.25 -3.69 -7.01
C ARG A 155 9.22 -4.73 -6.49
N LEU A 156 10.33 -5.03 -7.19
CA LEU A 156 11.36 -5.91 -6.63
C LEU A 156 11.99 -5.26 -5.39
N LEU A 157 12.34 -3.98 -5.49
CA LEU A 157 12.90 -3.24 -4.35
C LEU A 157 11.93 -3.17 -3.18
N THR A 158 10.69 -2.72 -3.42
CA THR A 158 9.74 -2.54 -2.31
C THR A 158 9.35 -3.86 -1.65
N ARG A 159 9.32 -4.97 -2.39
CA ARG A 159 9.10 -6.31 -1.79
C ARG A 159 10.35 -6.82 -1.08
N ALA A 160 11.55 -6.54 -1.56
CA ALA A 160 12.78 -6.85 -0.83
C ALA A 160 12.83 -6.12 0.52
N ILE A 161 12.39 -4.85 0.58
CA ILE A 161 12.25 -4.10 1.83
C ILE A 161 11.20 -4.77 2.75
N ALA A 162 10.07 -5.21 2.20
CA ALA A 162 9.05 -5.91 2.97
C ALA A 162 9.55 -7.25 3.53
N SER A 163 10.24 -8.05 2.72
CA SER A 163 10.88 -9.30 3.16
C SER A 163 11.92 -9.04 4.25
N TRP A 164 12.79 -8.03 4.08
CA TRP A 164 13.77 -7.66 5.09
C TRP A 164 13.10 -7.35 6.43
N ALA A 165 12.04 -6.55 6.43
CA ALA A 165 11.29 -6.20 7.64
C ALA A 165 10.60 -7.43 8.23
N PHE A 166 9.95 -8.23 7.40
CA PHE A 166 9.26 -9.46 7.80
C PHE A 166 10.21 -10.47 8.45
N ASP A 167 11.47 -10.54 8.02
CA ASP A 167 12.48 -11.48 8.50
C ASP A 167 13.22 -11.01 9.77
N GLN A 168 13.02 -9.76 10.22
CA GLN A 168 13.69 -9.28 11.44
C GLN A 168 13.19 -10.04 12.68
N ARG A 169 14.14 -10.47 13.50
CA ARG A 169 13.89 -11.18 14.77
C ARG A 169 14.67 -10.54 15.91
N ASP A 170 14.06 -10.49 17.09
CA ASP A 170 14.74 -10.10 18.32
C ASP A 170 15.67 -11.22 18.84
N ALA A 171 16.38 -10.96 19.95
CA ALA A 171 17.27 -11.94 20.56
C ALA A 171 16.58 -13.25 21.00
N ALA A 172 15.26 -13.23 21.18
CA ALA A 172 14.45 -14.39 21.52
C ALA A 172 13.87 -15.10 20.27
N GLY A 173 14.20 -14.63 19.06
CA GLY A 173 13.69 -15.18 17.81
C GLY A 173 12.26 -14.77 17.47
N ARG A 174 11.73 -13.72 18.09
CA ARG A 174 10.36 -13.21 17.85
C ARG A 174 10.37 -12.14 16.76
N PRO A 175 9.32 -12.01 15.93
CA PRO A 175 9.21 -10.93 14.96
C PRO A 175 9.34 -9.55 15.61
N VAL A 176 10.03 -8.63 14.94
CA VAL A 176 10.22 -7.25 15.43
C VAL A 176 9.13 -6.32 14.90
N TYR A 177 8.66 -6.54 13.66
CA TYR A 177 7.71 -5.65 13.00
C TYR A 177 6.39 -6.35 12.66
N GLY A 178 5.29 -5.61 12.79
CA GLY A 178 3.96 -6.04 12.33
C GLY A 178 3.68 -5.71 10.86
N GLY A 179 4.54 -4.90 10.24
CA GLY A 179 4.31 -4.44 8.88
C GLY A 179 5.12 -3.20 8.53
N LEU A 180 4.68 -2.50 7.49
CA LEU A 180 5.27 -1.27 6.99
C LEU A 180 4.26 -0.13 7.02
N ARG A 181 4.75 1.05 7.38
CA ARG A 181 4.07 2.35 7.18
C ARG A 181 4.64 3.02 5.95
N TYR A 182 3.77 3.50 5.06
CA TYR A 182 4.16 4.22 3.85
C TYR A 182 3.14 5.30 3.47
N LEU A 183 3.54 6.26 2.64
CA LEU A 183 2.63 7.25 2.10
C LEU A 183 2.14 6.84 0.71
N SER A 184 0.88 7.16 0.42
CA SER A 184 0.30 6.91 -0.90
C SER A 184 1.14 7.58 -1.98
N ARG A 185 1.39 6.83 -3.06
CA ARG A 185 2.08 7.34 -4.26
C ARG A 185 1.21 8.32 -5.03
N VAL A 186 -0.11 8.30 -4.81
CA VAL A 186 -1.05 9.14 -5.55
C VAL A 186 -1.25 10.47 -4.84
N ASP A 187 -1.30 10.47 -3.52
CA ASP A 187 -1.43 11.67 -2.71
C ASP A 187 -0.80 11.46 -1.34
N THR A 188 0.27 12.20 -1.05
CA THR A 188 1.08 12.01 0.16
C THR A 188 0.36 12.38 1.46
N ARG A 189 -0.84 12.95 1.38
CA ARG A 189 -1.69 13.17 2.55
C ARG A 189 -2.23 11.87 3.13
N PHE A 190 -2.28 10.80 2.33
CA PHE A 190 -2.80 9.52 2.78
C PHE A 190 -1.67 8.63 3.28
N GLU A 191 -1.80 8.26 4.53
CA GLU A 191 -0.99 7.24 5.18
C GLU A 191 -1.60 5.86 4.95
N CYS A 192 -0.72 4.92 4.63
CA CYS A 192 -1.06 3.57 4.26
C CYS A 192 -0.17 2.57 4.99
N TRP A 193 -0.70 1.35 5.12
CA TRP A 193 -0.10 0.31 5.93
C TRP A 193 -0.11 -1.01 5.17
N ALA A 194 1.02 -1.70 5.18
CA ALA A 194 1.13 -3.09 4.75
C ALA A 194 1.29 -3.94 6.01
N VAL A 195 0.24 -4.65 6.40
CA VAL A 195 0.17 -5.47 7.62
C VAL A 195 0.56 -6.90 7.25
N PHE A 196 1.56 -7.46 7.92
CA PHE A 196 2.04 -8.82 7.66
C PHE A 196 1.10 -9.89 8.22
N GLY A 197 1.11 -11.05 7.56
CA GLY A 197 0.41 -12.25 8.01
C GLY A 197 0.83 -12.63 9.43
N GLY A 198 -0.16 -12.97 10.26
CA GLY A 198 0.04 -13.31 11.67
C GLY A 198 -0.21 -12.15 12.64
N VAL A 199 -0.34 -10.91 12.17
CA VAL A 199 -0.83 -9.81 13.01
C VAL A 199 -2.33 -9.97 13.23
N GLU A 200 -2.72 -10.00 14.51
CA GLU A 200 -4.13 -10.07 14.89
C GLU A 200 -4.82 -8.72 14.72
N PHE A 201 -6.04 -8.76 14.18
CA PHE A 201 -6.89 -7.59 14.06
C PHE A 201 -8.34 -7.99 14.34
N ARG A 202 -9.13 -6.97 14.69
CA ARG A 202 -10.55 -7.09 14.88
C ARG A 202 -11.27 -6.23 13.87
N GLU A 203 -12.10 -6.85 13.05
CA GLU A 203 -13.07 -6.13 12.22
C GLU A 203 -13.99 -5.31 13.13
N THR A 204 -14.08 -4.02 12.86
CA THR A 204 -14.98 -3.11 13.59
C THR A 204 -16.27 -2.87 12.83
N LYS A 205 -16.21 -2.84 11.49
CA LYS A 205 -17.36 -2.58 10.64
C LYS A 205 -17.07 -3.00 9.19
N THR A 206 -18.09 -3.52 8.53
CA THR A 206 -18.15 -3.65 7.07
C THR A 206 -19.43 -3.00 6.56
N SER A 207 -19.34 -2.22 5.48
CA SER A 207 -20.50 -1.57 4.88
C SER A 207 -20.38 -1.39 3.37
N PRO A 208 -21.50 -1.48 2.62
CA PRO A 208 -21.52 -1.19 1.18
C PRO A 208 -20.97 0.19 0.86
N ILE A 209 -20.53 0.36 -0.40
CA ILE A 209 -20.08 1.66 -0.90
C ILE A 209 -21.31 2.48 -1.33
N ASP A 210 -21.57 3.52 -0.56
CA ASP A 210 -22.54 4.56 -0.91
C ASP A 210 -21.92 5.49 -2.00
N PRO A 211 -22.53 5.61 -3.19
CA PRO A 211 -22.04 6.49 -4.25
C PRO A 211 -22.01 7.98 -3.85
N ASP A 212 -22.83 8.38 -2.88
CA ASP A 212 -22.94 9.76 -2.42
C ASP A 212 -22.09 10.04 -1.16
N ALA A 213 -21.30 9.06 -0.70
CA ALA A 213 -20.40 9.22 0.44
C ALA A 213 -19.41 10.39 0.20
N PRO A 214 -19.29 11.36 1.11
CA PRO A 214 -18.43 12.54 0.91
C PRO A 214 -16.98 12.19 0.56
N GLU A 215 -16.41 11.17 1.20
CA GLU A 215 -15.04 10.70 0.97
C GLU A 215 -14.86 10.15 -0.45
N LEU A 216 -15.87 9.45 -0.98
CA LEU A 216 -15.85 8.94 -2.35
C LEU A 216 -15.97 10.07 -3.36
N VAL A 217 -16.91 11.00 -3.14
CA VAL A 217 -17.12 12.17 -4.00
C VAL A 217 -15.85 13.03 -4.06
N SER A 218 -15.25 13.33 -2.91
CA SER A 218 -13.98 14.07 -2.78
C SER A 218 -12.87 13.47 -3.67
N ILE A 219 -12.63 12.16 -3.58
CA ILE A 219 -11.61 11.48 -4.39
C ILE A 219 -11.99 11.41 -5.87
N ALA A 220 -13.26 11.17 -6.19
CA ALA A 220 -13.73 11.16 -7.57
C ALA A 220 -13.52 12.52 -8.25
N GLU A 221 -13.84 13.61 -7.56
CA GLU A 221 -13.63 14.98 -8.06
C GLU A 221 -12.15 15.33 -8.23
N LEU A 222 -11.30 14.91 -7.28
CA LEU A 222 -9.86 15.08 -7.35
C LEU A 222 -9.27 14.38 -8.58
N TYR A 223 -9.71 13.16 -8.86
CA TYR A 223 -9.21 12.36 -9.99
C TYR A 223 -9.93 12.61 -11.31
N LYS A 224 -10.98 13.45 -11.30
CA LYS A 224 -11.87 13.69 -12.44
C LYS A 224 -12.51 12.39 -12.93
N LEU A 225 -13.02 11.61 -11.99
CA LEU A 225 -13.74 10.37 -12.22
C LEU A 225 -15.24 10.58 -12.07
N ARG A 226 -16.01 9.73 -12.73
CA ARG A 226 -17.45 9.61 -12.52
C ARG A 226 -17.77 8.19 -12.09
N VAL A 227 -18.26 8.04 -10.87
CA VAL A 227 -18.64 6.75 -10.28
C VAL A 227 -20.14 6.51 -10.53
N PHE A 228 -20.49 5.31 -10.98
CA PHE A 228 -21.86 4.93 -11.38
C PHE A 228 -22.53 3.94 -10.41
#